data_AF-A0A930XQI1-F1
#
_entry.id   AF-A0A930XQI1-F1
#
_cell.length_a   1.000
_cell.length_b   1.000
_cell.length_c   1.000
_cell.angle_alpha   90.00
_cell.angle_beta   90.00
_cell.angle_gamma   90.00
#
_symmetry.space_group_name_H-M   'P 1'
#
loop_
_entity.id
_entity.type
_entity.pdbx_description
1 polymer ?
#
loop_
_entity_poly.entity_id
_entity_poly.type
_entity_poly.pdbx_seq_one_letter_code
_entity_poly.pdbx_strand_id
1 'polypeptide(L)'
;MLYCPNSSCQTPNDETQKYCQQCGAFLPKQYLWALGDDAAIYKPGEFLMGRYLCKGDRLFLDTQPAQLPEPFQEIPEPYSPYLRLAPFRLHVPQVYDVIGEQAEASRQILLLNEAAIADPAVHGSRDEDLHLLSSLAESWPTASAFRQLNWLWQIAQ
;
A
#
# COMPACT_ATOMS: atom_id res chain seq x y z
N MET A 1 -3.15 -12.06 10.88
CA MET A 1 -4.29 -11.63 11.75
C MET A 1 -4.49 -10.14 11.51
N LEU A 2 -5.73 -9.70 11.33
CA LEU A 2 -6.10 -8.31 11.07
C LEU A 2 -6.91 -7.73 12.24
N TYR A 3 -6.41 -6.67 12.86
CA TYR A 3 -7.08 -6.02 13.99
C TYR A 3 -8.22 -5.13 13.51
N CYS A 4 -9.34 -5.17 14.23
CA CYS A 4 -10.52 -4.36 13.90
C CYS A 4 -10.19 -2.85 13.95
N PRO A 5 -10.55 -2.05 12.92
CA PRO A 5 -10.25 -0.62 12.89
C PRO A 5 -11.07 0.19 13.92
N ASN A 6 -12.14 -0.40 14.47
CA ASN A 6 -12.91 0.22 15.54
C ASN A 6 -12.06 0.27 16.81
N SER A 7 -11.67 1.48 17.21
CA SER A 7 -10.79 1.73 18.36
C SER A 7 -11.33 1.19 19.68
N SER A 8 -12.65 1.05 19.84
CA SER A 8 -13.28 0.46 21.02
C SER A 8 -13.30 -1.08 21.01
N CYS A 9 -13.02 -1.72 19.87
CA CYS A 9 -13.12 -3.17 19.71
C CYS A 9 -11.74 -3.82 19.55
N GLN A 10 -10.98 -3.43 18.52
CA GLN A 10 -9.63 -3.93 18.20
C GLN A 10 -9.46 -5.45 18.26
N THR A 11 -10.53 -6.23 18.13
CA THR A 11 -10.46 -7.70 18.18
C THR A 11 -9.66 -8.21 16.97
N PRO A 12 -8.76 -9.19 17.12
CA PRO A 12 -8.08 -9.82 15.99
C PRO A 12 -9.06 -10.66 15.17
N ASN A 13 -8.97 -10.55 13.85
CA ASN A 13 -9.80 -11.27 12.89
C ASN A 13 -8.93 -12.01 11.89
N ASP A 14 -9.52 -13.00 11.22
CA ASP A 14 -8.87 -13.65 10.08
C ASP A 14 -8.87 -12.71 8.87
N GLU A 15 -7.80 -12.71 8.08
CA GLU A 15 -7.64 -11.82 6.92
C GLU A 15 -8.67 -12.10 5.81
N THR A 16 -9.31 -13.26 5.78
CA THR A 16 -10.36 -13.59 4.82
C THR A 16 -11.70 -12.93 5.17
N GLN A 17 -11.88 -12.49 6.42
CA GLN A 17 -13.13 -11.91 6.90
C GLN A 17 -13.30 -10.47 6.40
N LYS A 18 -14.51 -10.15 5.94
CA LYS A 18 -14.86 -8.77 5.52
C LYS A 18 -15.35 -7.90 6.68
N TYR A 19 -15.87 -8.53 7.73
CA TYR A 19 -16.45 -7.87 8.89
C TYR A 19 -15.92 -8.50 10.16
N CYS A 20 -15.68 -7.66 11.17
CA CYS A 20 -15.25 -8.08 12.49
C CYS A 20 -16.30 -8.99 13.12
N GLN A 21 -15.88 -10.16 13.61
CA GLN A 21 -16.80 -11.14 14.20
C GLN A 21 -17.37 -10.68 15.56
N GLN A 22 -16.72 -9.72 16.22
CA GLN A 22 -17.16 -9.20 17.52
C GLN A 22 -18.13 -8.03 17.41
N CYS A 23 -17.84 -7.05 16.54
CA CYS A 23 -18.59 -5.78 16.49
C CYS A 23 -19.25 -5.47 15.13
N GLY A 24 -19.06 -6.32 14.12
CA GLY A 24 -19.63 -6.13 12.79
C GLY A 24 -19.01 -5.01 11.94
N ALA A 25 -18.02 -4.27 12.45
CA ALA A 25 -17.33 -3.24 11.67
C ALA A 25 -16.62 -3.83 10.45
N PHE A 26 -16.61 -3.10 9.33
CA PHE A 26 -15.87 -3.50 8.13
C PHE A 26 -14.36 -3.58 8.43
N LEU A 27 -13.69 -4.59 7.85
CA LEU A 27 -12.25 -4.82 7.97
C LEU A 27 -11.56 -4.40 6.66
N PRO A 28 -11.06 -3.15 6.57
CA PRO A 28 -10.34 -2.70 5.39
C PRO A 28 -9.01 -3.47 5.27
N LYS A 29 -8.69 -3.90 4.05
CA LYS A 29 -7.38 -4.47 3.72
C LYS A 29 -6.51 -3.38 3.14
N GLN A 30 -5.79 -2.68 4.00
CA GLN A 30 -4.90 -1.60 3.60
C GLN A 30 -3.58 -2.20 3.10
N TYR A 31 -3.50 -2.47 1.80
CA TYR A 31 -2.24 -2.87 1.18
C TYR A 31 -1.36 -1.65 0.90
N LEU A 32 -0.06 -1.80 1.13
CA LEU A 32 0.96 -0.78 1.03
C LEU A 32 2.08 -1.27 0.11
N TRP A 33 2.59 -0.36 -0.71
CA TRP A 33 3.77 -0.60 -1.53
C TRP A 33 5.01 -0.02 -0.84
N ALA A 34 6.06 -0.82 -0.70
CA ALA A 34 7.27 -0.46 0.01
C ALA A 34 8.44 -0.12 -0.94
N LEU A 35 8.95 1.10 -0.80
CA LEU A 35 10.17 1.57 -1.47
C LEU A 35 11.38 1.48 -0.52
N GLY A 36 12.58 1.46 -1.08
CA GLY A 36 13.84 1.25 -0.35
C GLY A 36 14.39 -0.16 -0.54
N ASP A 37 15.70 -0.34 -0.46
CA ASP A 37 16.35 -1.62 -0.77
C ASP A 37 16.00 -2.70 0.28
N ASP A 38 15.91 -2.30 1.55
CA ASP A 38 15.61 -3.20 2.66
C ASP A 38 14.18 -3.79 2.57
N ALA A 39 13.26 -3.11 1.87
CA ALA A 39 11.91 -3.61 1.66
C ALA A 39 11.87 -4.92 0.84
N ALA A 40 12.81 -5.10 -0.09
CA ALA A 40 12.88 -6.30 -0.94
C ALA A 40 13.42 -7.53 -0.20
N ILE A 41 13.96 -7.35 1.00
CA ILE A 41 14.52 -8.44 1.81
C ILE A 41 13.41 -9.27 2.46
N TYR A 42 12.27 -8.64 2.76
CA TYR A 42 11.15 -9.26 3.46
C TYR A 42 10.44 -10.31 2.62
N LYS A 43 10.20 -11.47 3.21
CA LYS A 43 9.48 -12.57 2.59
C LYS A 43 8.01 -12.61 3.02
N PRO A 44 7.11 -13.14 2.17
CA PRO A 44 5.71 -13.32 2.55
C PRO A 44 5.56 -14.05 3.89
N GLY A 45 4.76 -13.49 4.79
CA GLY A 45 4.57 -13.99 6.16
C GLY A 45 5.43 -13.29 7.22
N GLU A 46 6.48 -12.57 6.84
CA GLU A 46 7.31 -11.79 7.76
C GLU A 46 6.66 -10.44 8.10
N PHE A 47 6.98 -9.91 9.28
CA PHE A 47 6.46 -8.63 9.75
C PHE A 47 7.55 -7.56 9.75
N LEU A 48 7.24 -6.42 9.14
CA LEU A 48 7.96 -5.17 9.34
C LEU A 48 7.34 -4.44 10.54
N MET A 49 8.18 -4.11 11.53
CA MET A 49 7.79 -3.43 12.79
C MET A 49 6.65 -4.09 13.57
N GLY A 50 6.46 -5.42 13.41
CA GLY A 50 5.37 -6.15 14.09
C GLY A 50 3.95 -5.73 13.66
N ARG A 51 3.82 -4.90 12.62
CA ARG A 51 2.54 -4.32 12.16
C ARG A 51 2.26 -4.60 10.69
N TYR A 52 3.25 -4.45 9.84
CA TYR A 52 3.09 -4.58 8.40
C TYR A 52 3.47 -5.99 7.98
N LEU A 53 2.47 -6.78 7.59
CA LEU A 53 2.67 -8.16 7.15
C LEU A 53 3.06 -8.20 5.68
N CYS A 54 4.23 -8.75 5.35
CA CYS A 54 4.64 -8.95 3.97
C CYS A 54 3.73 -9.97 3.29
N LYS A 55 3.16 -9.60 2.14
CA LYS A 55 2.26 -10.41 1.31
C LYS A 55 2.89 -10.82 -0.02
N GLY A 56 3.92 -10.11 -0.46
CA GLY A 56 4.58 -10.31 -1.75
C GLY A 56 5.80 -9.39 -1.88
N ASP A 57 6.43 -9.38 -3.05
CA ASP A 57 7.57 -8.50 -3.32
C ASP A 57 7.19 -7.03 -3.05
N ARG A 58 7.81 -6.44 -2.02
CA ARG A 58 7.57 -5.06 -1.57
C ARG A 58 6.10 -4.73 -1.28
N LEU A 59 5.25 -5.72 -1.03
CA LEU A 59 3.82 -5.54 -0.76
C LEU A 59 3.49 -5.95 0.67
N PHE A 60 2.91 -5.02 1.41
CA PHE A 60 2.60 -5.21 2.83
C PHE A 60 1.12 -4.97 3.10
N LEU A 61 0.57 -5.69 4.07
CA LEU A 61 -0.75 -5.44 4.65
C LEU A 61 -0.57 -4.77 6.01
N ASP A 62 -1.18 -3.61 6.23
CA ASP A 62 -1.29 -3.06 7.57
C ASP A 62 -2.28 -3.88 8.40
N THR A 63 -1.77 -4.56 9.43
CA THR A 63 -2.60 -5.38 10.31
C THR A 63 -3.27 -4.58 11.42
N GLN A 64 -2.89 -3.32 11.64
CA GLN A 64 -3.39 -2.47 12.72
C GLN A 64 -3.85 -1.09 12.21
N PRO A 65 -4.83 -1.04 11.28
CA PRO A 65 -5.26 0.22 10.65
C PRO A 65 -5.94 1.22 11.60
N ALA A 66 -6.33 0.80 12.82
CA ALA A 66 -6.84 1.70 13.85
C ALA A 66 -5.75 2.63 14.41
N GLN A 67 -4.49 2.18 14.39
CA GLN A 67 -3.36 2.94 14.89
C GLN A 67 -2.87 3.85 13.77
N LEU A 68 -2.90 5.16 13.99
CA LEU A 68 -2.25 6.07 13.06
C LEU A 68 -0.73 5.84 13.10
N PRO A 69 -0.04 5.85 11.95
CA PRO A 69 1.41 5.94 11.92
C PRO A 69 1.91 7.13 12.75
N GLU A 70 3.11 7.02 13.27
CA GLU A 70 3.71 8.11 14.03
C GLU A 70 3.91 9.33 13.11
N PRO A 71 3.59 10.55 13.57
CA PRO A 71 3.79 11.74 12.76
C PRO A 71 5.29 11.97 12.51
N PHE A 72 5.62 12.39 11.30
CA PHE A 72 6.99 12.75 10.96
C PHE A 72 7.43 13.99 11.75
N GLN A 73 8.54 13.89 12.49
CA GLN A 73 9.16 15.06 13.14
C GLN A 73 9.77 16.01 12.10
N GLU A 74 10.42 15.43 11.08
CA GLU A 74 10.94 16.13 9.91
C GLU A 74 10.52 15.37 8.66
N ILE A 75 10.19 16.09 7.59
CA ILE A 75 9.86 15.52 6.29
C ILE A 75 11.15 14.92 5.69
N PRO A 76 11.26 13.59 5.56
CA PRO A 76 12.49 13.01 5.02
C PRO A 76 12.61 13.31 3.52
N GLU A 77 13.84 13.41 3.01
CA GLU A 77 14.09 13.78 1.61
C GLU A 77 13.35 12.90 0.59
N PRO A 78 13.28 11.55 0.77
CA PRO A 78 12.53 10.67 -0.13
C PRO A 78 11.03 10.98 -0.25
N TYR A 79 10.48 11.79 0.67
CA TYR A 79 9.05 12.15 0.75
C TYR A 79 8.74 13.41 -0.05
N SER A 80 9.74 14.27 -0.24
CA SER A 80 9.60 15.56 -0.90
C SER A 80 8.92 15.47 -2.27
N PRO A 81 9.23 14.48 -3.14
CA PRO A 81 8.51 14.31 -4.41
C PRO A 81 7.01 14.06 -4.21
N TYR A 82 6.64 13.15 -3.30
CA TYR A 82 5.25 12.81 -3.03
C TYR A 82 4.46 13.97 -2.44
N LEU A 83 5.06 14.73 -1.52
CA LEU A 83 4.41 15.91 -0.94
C LEU A 83 4.20 17.03 -1.96
N ARG A 84 5.16 17.25 -2.86
CA ARG A 84 4.99 18.20 -3.97
C ARG A 84 3.88 17.77 -4.93
N LEU A 85 3.65 16.46 -5.05
CA LEU A 85 2.61 15.86 -5.88
C LEU A 85 1.27 15.65 -5.14
N ALA A 86 1.13 16.12 -3.89
CA ALA A 86 -0.12 16.03 -3.14
C ALA A 86 -1.37 16.58 -3.89
N PRO A 87 -1.30 17.65 -4.72
CA PRO A 87 -2.43 18.08 -5.55
C PRO A 87 -2.93 17.00 -6.52
N PHE A 88 -2.06 16.06 -6.92
CA PHE A 88 -2.34 14.97 -7.85
C PHE A 88 -2.61 13.63 -7.13
N ARG A 89 -3.06 13.67 -5.87
CA ARG A 89 -3.26 12.48 -5.02
C ARG A 89 -4.16 11.38 -5.60
N LEU A 90 -5.01 11.68 -6.58
CA LEU A 90 -5.81 10.66 -7.27
C LEU A 90 -4.99 9.82 -8.27
N HIS A 91 -3.81 10.32 -8.66
CA HIS A 91 -2.96 9.75 -9.70
C HIS A 91 -1.59 9.31 -9.17
N VAL A 92 -1.25 9.67 -7.94
CA VAL A 92 0.06 9.43 -7.33
C VAL A 92 -0.15 8.73 -5.99
N PRO A 93 0.52 7.59 -5.74
CA PRO A 93 0.50 6.94 -4.43
C PRO A 93 0.83 7.93 -3.32
N GLN A 94 0.18 7.81 -2.18
CA GLN A 94 0.40 8.70 -1.06
C GLN A 94 1.37 8.05 -0.06
N VAL A 95 2.07 8.90 0.67
CA VAL A 95 2.91 8.42 1.77
C VAL A 95 2.01 7.95 2.90
N TYR A 96 2.26 6.73 3.37
CA TYR A 96 1.61 6.15 4.53
C TYR A 96 2.49 6.20 5.79
N ASP A 97 3.73 5.71 5.72
CA ASP A 97 4.66 5.65 6.87
C ASP A 97 6.14 5.58 6.43
N VAL A 98 7.06 5.93 7.34
CA VAL A 98 8.51 5.71 7.23
C VAL A 98 8.94 4.70 8.27
N ILE A 99 9.66 3.67 7.83
CA ILE A 99 10.38 2.81 8.76
C ILE A 99 11.89 2.98 8.55
N GLY A 100 12.63 3.10 9.66
CA GLY A 100 14.09 3.25 9.66
C GLY A 100 14.55 4.53 10.35
N GLU A 101 15.86 4.64 10.58
CA GLU A 101 16.44 5.81 11.23
C GLU A 101 16.59 6.98 10.24
N GLN A 102 16.40 8.22 10.73
CA GLN A 102 16.55 9.43 9.91
C GLN A 102 18.00 9.66 9.44
N ALA A 103 18.99 9.23 10.23
CA ALA A 103 20.40 9.41 9.92
C ALA A 103 20.90 8.55 8.74
N GLU A 104 20.20 7.46 8.43
CA GLU A 104 20.58 6.49 7.39
C GLU A 104 19.49 6.39 6.32
N ALA A 105 19.36 7.44 5.49
CA ALA A 105 18.34 7.50 4.44
C ALA A 105 18.33 6.28 3.48
N SER A 106 19.49 5.63 3.27
CA SER A 106 19.60 4.43 2.42
C SER A 106 18.93 3.18 3.01
N ARG A 107 18.66 3.15 4.31
CA ARG A 107 17.98 2.04 5.01
C ARG A 107 16.51 2.33 5.31
N GLN A 108 16.01 3.46 4.82
CA GLN A 108 14.61 3.81 5.02
C GLN A 108 13.71 3.01 4.08
N ILE A 109 12.65 2.47 4.67
CA ILE A 109 11.54 1.89 3.94
C ILE A 109 10.40 2.90 3.94
N LEU A 110 10.02 3.35 2.75
CA LEU A 110 8.86 4.21 2.56
C LEU A 110 7.66 3.36 2.20
N LEU A 111 6.61 3.41 3.03
CA LEU A 111 5.35 2.73 2.77
C LEU A 111 4.38 3.68 2.09
N LEU A 112 3.83 3.26 0.95
CA LEU A 112 2.90 4.03 0.14
C LEU A 112 1.52 3.38 0.13
N ASN A 113 0.47 4.16 0.39
CA ASN A 113 -0.91 3.75 0.16
C ASN A 113 -1.40 4.25 -1.22
N GLU A 114 -2.57 3.75 -1.63
CA GLU A 114 -3.20 4.12 -2.92
C GLU A 114 -2.30 3.82 -4.13
N ALA A 115 -1.37 2.87 -3.99
CA ALA A 115 -0.58 2.35 -5.09
C ALA A 115 -1.43 1.50 -6.04
N ALA A 116 -0.98 1.35 -7.27
CA ALA A 116 -1.62 0.54 -8.31
C ALA A 116 -1.42 -0.96 -8.01
N ILE A 117 -2.08 -1.46 -6.96
CA ILE A 117 -2.01 -2.85 -6.49
C ILE A 117 -3.28 -3.58 -6.95
N ALA A 118 -3.11 -4.70 -7.62
CA ALA A 118 -4.20 -5.61 -7.94
C ALA A 118 -4.56 -6.42 -6.68
N ASP A 119 -5.67 -6.07 -6.02
CA ASP A 119 -6.26 -6.90 -4.96
C ASP A 119 -7.22 -7.95 -5.58
N PRO A 120 -6.91 -9.25 -5.47
CA PRO A 120 -7.76 -10.33 -5.99
C PRO A 120 -9.17 -10.30 -5.42
N ALA A 121 -9.36 -9.77 -4.20
CA ALA A 121 -10.65 -9.67 -3.55
C ALA A 121 -11.57 -8.61 -4.18
N VAL A 122 -11.00 -7.65 -4.92
CA VAL A 122 -11.71 -6.53 -5.57
C VAL A 122 -11.80 -6.72 -7.09
N HIS A 123 -10.71 -7.18 -7.72
CA HIS A 123 -10.56 -7.18 -9.17
C HIS A 123 -10.78 -8.53 -9.87
N GLY A 124 -10.95 -9.62 -9.10
CA GLY A 124 -11.67 -10.80 -9.60
C GLY A 124 -10.90 -11.71 -10.56
N SER A 125 -9.96 -12.47 -10.01
CA SER A 125 -9.78 -13.90 -10.30
C SER A 125 -9.26 -14.56 -9.02
N ARG A 126 -9.87 -15.69 -8.61
CA ARG A 126 -9.49 -16.41 -7.38
C ARG A 126 -8.06 -16.97 -7.40
N ASP A 127 -7.43 -16.97 -8.57
CA ASP A 127 -6.11 -17.58 -8.82
C ASP A 127 -4.97 -16.56 -8.99
N GLU A 128 -5.25 -15.26 -8.88
CA GLU A 128 -4.19 -14.25 -8.95
C GLU A 128 -3.72 -13.85 -7.55
N ASP A 129 -2.39 -13.78 -7.39
CA ASP A 129 -1.76 -13.28 -6.17
C ASP A 129 -1.77 -11.75 -6.13
N LEU A 130 -1.62 -11.17 -4.94
CA LEU A 130 -1.45 -9.73 -4.75
C LEU A 130 -0.18 -9.26 -5.49
N HIS A 131 -0.31 -8.35 -6.45
CA HIS A 131 0.81 -7.85 -7.23
C HIS A 131 0.62 -6.38 -7.63
N LEU A 132 1.71 -5.72 -8.01
CA LEU A 132 1.66 -4.39 -8.62
C LEU A 132 1.19 -4.51 -10.07
N LEU A 133 0.27 -3.64 -10.46
CA LEU A 133 -0.13 -3.51 -11.86
C LEU A 133 1.08 -3.09 -12.71
N SER A 134 1.13 -3.62 -13.93
CA SER A 134 2.19 -3.29 -14.89
C SER A 134 2.26 -1.79 -15.13
N SER A 135 3.47 -1.30 -15.38
CA SER A 135 3.69 0.09 -15.72
C SER A 135 2.97 0.45 -17.03
N LEU A 136 2.73 1.76 -17.20
CA LEU A 136 2.18 2.28 -18.45
C LEU A 136 3.06 1.89 -19.64
N ALA A 137 4.40 1.96 -19.50
CA ALA A 137 5.34 1.64 -20.57
C ALA A 137 5.26 0.17 -21.02
N GLU A 138 5.08 -0.75 -20.08
CA GLU A 138 4.92 -2.18 -20.37
C GLU A 138 3.56 -2.48 -21.01
N SER A 139 2.50 -1.81 -20.54
CA SER A 139 1.14 -2.04 -21.02
C SER A 139 0.81 -1.30 -22.32
N TRP A 140 1.55 -0.24 -22.65
CA TRP A 140 1.27 0.62 -23.80
C TRP A 140 1.24 -0.12 -25.15
N PRO A 141 2.22 -1.00 -25.49
CA PRO A 141 2.29 -1.62 -26.80
C PRO A 141 1.14 -2.59 -27.09
N THR A 142 0.57 -3.20 -26.05
CA THR A 142 -0.50 -4.21 -26.15
C THR A 142 -1.88 -3.63 -25.91
N ALA A 143 -1.98 -2.37 -25.43
CA ALA A 143 -3.24 -1.70 -25.19
C ALA A 143 -3.96 -1.30 -26.48
N SER A 144 -5.29 -1.31 -26.45
CA SER A 144 -6.10 -0.77 -27.54
C SER A 144 -5.94 0.75 -27.66
N ALA A 145 -6.17 1.30 -28.86
CA ALA A 145 -6.10 2.75 -29.09
C ALA A 145 -7.03 3.54 -28.15
N PHE A 146 -8.23 3.01 -27.86
CA PHE A 146 -9.15 3.62 -26.92
C PHE A 146 -8.59 3.62 -25.48
N ARG A 147 -7.92 2.54 -25.07
CA ARG A 147 -7.27 2.47 -23.75
C ARG A 147 -6.08 3.42 -23.64
N GLN A 148 -5.24 3.51 -24.68
CA GLN A 148 -4.15 4.48 -24.74
C GLN A 148 -4.67 5.93 -24.64
N LEU A 149 -5.74 6.28 -25.38
CA LEU A 149 -6.37 7.60 -25.30
C LEU A 149 -6.93 7.89 -23.90
N ASN A 150 -7.55 6.89 -23.26
CA ASN A 150 -8.06 7.03 -21.90
C ASN A 150 -6.93 7.32 -20.89
N TRP A 151 -5.78 6.66 -21.00
CA TRP A 151 -4.62 6.95 -20.16
C TRP A 151 -4.05 8.33 -20.40
N LEU A 152 -3.92 8.77 -21.66
CA LEU A 152 -3.45 10.13 -21.97
C LEU A 152 -4.37 11.19 -21.36
N TRP A 153 -5.68 10.97 -21.41
CA TRP A 153 -6.65 11.86 -20.79
C TRP A 153 -6.49 11.93 -19.27
N GLN A 154 -6.25 10.80 -18.60
CA GLN A 154 -6.00 10.77 -17.15
C GLN A 154 -4.69 11.48 -16.76
N ILE A 155 -3.65 11.41 -17.60
CA ILE A 155 -2.36 12.06 -17.36
C ILE A 155 -2.46 13.58 -17.56
N ALA A 156 -3.35 14.04 -18.44
CA ALA A 156 -3.51 15.45 -18.79
C ALA A 156 -4.45 16.23 -17.85
N GLN A 157 -5.13 15.56 -16.91
CA GLN A 157 -5.96 16.18 -15.88
C GLN A 157 -5.16 16.52 -14.62
#